data_AF-A0AAE3VLV8-F1
#
_entry.id   AF-A0AAE3VLV8-F1
#
_cell.length_a   1.000
_cell.length_b   1.000
_cell.length_c   1.000
_cell.angle_alpha   90.00
_cell.angle_beta   90.00
_cell.angle_gamma   90.00
#
_symmetry.space_group_name_H-M   'P 1'
#
loop_
_entity.id
_entity.type
_entity.pdbx_description
1 polymer ?
#
loop_
_entity_poly.entity_id
_entity_poly.type
_entity_poly.pdbx_seq_one_letter_code
_entity_poly.pdbx_strand_id
1 'polypeptide(L)'
;MTNVLKTKCSRSRRRLGPEHRCPVPAASFCEYEDTKPRKTPTWFALDESRPLFAFAGMWCTWARTRGTKGDPVEGEHQLYSFLTCEPNAIFGPIHPKAMPVILTTAEEMDLWMRAEWSEAATLQRPLQDDVLQIVAKGERKDPAE
;
A
#
# COMPACT_ATOMS: atom_id res chain seq x y z
N MET A 1 7.47 -10.68 -2.65
CA MET A 1 6.21 -10.38 -1.96
C MET A 1 6.29 -8.95 -1.47
N THR A 2 5.61 -8.00 -2.11
CA THR A 2 5.39 -6.63 -1.57
C THR A 2 4.17 -6.65 -0.61
N ASN A 3 3.85 -7.82 -0.06
CA ASN A 3 2.49 -8.30 0.11
C ASN A 3 1.78 -7.71 1.34
N VAL A 4 0.69 -6.98 1.07
CA VAL A 4 -0.63 -7.07 1.70
C VAL A 4 -0.61 -7.74 3.08
N LEU A 5 -0.51 -6.92 4.13
CA LEU A 5 -0.47 -7.43 5.49
C LEU A 5 -1.89 -7.66 6.03
N LYS A 6 -2.22 -8.93 6.28
CA LYS A 6 -3.41 -9.31 7.06
C LYS A 6 -3.08 -9.18 8.55
N THR A 7 -3.60 -8.15 9.20
CA THR A 7 -3.35 -7.81 10.62
C THR A 7 -3.79 -8.91 11.60
N LYS A 8 -4.70 -9.78 11.19
CA LYS A 8 -5.21 -10.91 12.01
C LYS A 8 -4.25 -12.10 12.11
N CYS A 9 -3.24 -12.23 11.25
CA CYS A 9 -2.32 -13.37 11.24
C CYS A 9 -1.32 -13.33 12.41
N SER A 10 -0.95 -14.48 12.97
CA SER A 10 -0.03 -14.58 14.13
C SER A 10 1.32 -13.91 13.89
N ARG A 11 1.83 -13.96 12.66
CA ARG A 11 3.11 -13.35 12.26
C ARG A 11 3.07 -11.83 12.26
N SER A 12 1.92 -11.22 11.92
CA SER A 12 1.76 -9.77 11.85
C SER A 12 1.41 -9.15 13.19
N ARG A 13 0.67 -9.86 14.06
CA ARG A 13 0.31 -9.36 15.41
C ARG A 13 1.50 -8.90 16.25
N ARG A 14 2.66 -9.54 16.08
CA ARG A 14 3.89 -9.20 16.82
C ARG A 14 4.52 -7.87 16.39
N ARG A 15 4.03 -7.26 15.30
CA ARG A 15 4.61 -6.06 14.70
C ARG A 15 3.63 -4.91 14.60
N LEU A 16 2.53 -4.93 15.36
CA LEU A 16 1.51 -3.88 15.29
C LEU A 16 1.89 -2.60 16.05
N GLY A 17 2.97 -2.63 16.84
CA GLY A 17 3.47 -1.48 17.59
C GLY A 17 4.00 -0.36 16.69
N PRO A 18 3.99 0.90 17.18
CA PRO A 18 4.51 2.07 16.46
C PRO A 18 5.93 1.89 15.91
N GLU A 19 6.79 1.17 16.62
CA GLU A 19 8.19 0.89 16.24
C GLU A 19 8.34 0.13 14.92
N HIS A 20 7.26 -0.47 14.43
CA HIS A 20 7.19 -1.21 13.17
C HIS A 20 6.38 -0.51 12.09
N ARG A 21 6.04 0.77 12.26
CA ARG A 21 5.24 1.53 11.29
C ARG A 21 6.09 2.50 10.49
N CYS A 22 5.69 2.73 9.25
CA CYS A 22 6.28 3.73 8.37
C CYS A 22 5.24 4.27 7.38
N PRO A 23 5.24 5.56 7.03
CA PRO A 23 4.53 6.03 5.85
C PRO A 23 5.29 5.60 4.60
N VAL A 24 4.59 5.10 3.59
CA VAL A 24 5.20 4.79 2.27
C VAL A 24 4.71 5.83 1.27
N PRO A 25 5.52 6.87 0.95
CA PRO A 25 5.08 7.97 0.12
C PRO A 25 4.85 7.52 -1.33
N ALA A 26 3.81 8.06 -1.96
CA ALA A 26 3.52 7.90 -3.38
C ALA A 26 2.78 9.14 -3.91
N ALA A 27 2.94 9.38 -5.22
CA ALA A 27 2.16 10.40 -5.96
C ALA A 27 1.06 9.74 -6.80
N SER A 28 1.30 8.51 -7.26
CA SER A 28 0.33 7.66 -7.93
C SER A 28 0.70 6.18 -7.74
N PHE A 29 -0.24 5.28 -8.03
CA PHE A 29 0.01 3.84 -8.01
C PHE A 29 -0.80 3.12 -9.08
N CYS A 30 -0.34 1.94 -9.48
CA CYS A 30 -0.90 1.18 -10.59
C CYS A 30 -1.49 -0.14 -10.12
N GLU A 31 -2.66 -0.49 -10.65
CA GLU A 31 -3.20 -1.85 -10.63
C GLU A 31 -3.53 -2.33 -12.04
N TYR A 32 -3.63 -3.65 -12.19
CA TYR A 32 -3.93 -4.27 -13.48
C TYR A 32 -5.41 -4.65 -13.56
N GLU A 33 -6.17 -3.90 -14.36
CA GLU A 33 -7.56 -4.20 -14.73
C GLU A 33 -7.59 -5.47 -15.60
N ASP A 34 -8.53 -6.39 -15.33
CA ASP A 34 -8.64 -7.67 -16.06
C ASP A 34 -9.36 -7.53 -17.42
N THR A 35 -8.82 -6.68 -18.28
CA THR A 35 -9.29 -6.44 -19.65
C THR A 35 -8.80 -7.51 -20.64
N LYS A 36 -9.42 -7.56 -21.84
CA LYS A 36 -9.05 -8.47 -22.95
C LYS A 36 -8.51 -7.66 -24.13
N PRO A 37 -7.49 -8.15 -24.87
CA PRO A 37 -6.85 -9.47 -24.79
C PRO A 37 -5.75 -9.58 -23.71
N ARG A 38 -5.36 -8.47 -23.10
CA ARG A 38 -4.34 -8.40 -22.05
C ARG A 38 -4.82 -7.44 -20.97
N LYS A 39 -4.34 -7.62 -19.75
CA LYS A 39 -4.62 -6.72 -18.63
C LYS A 39 -4.15 -5.29 -18.91
N THR A 40 -4.97 -4.32 -18.56
CA THR A 40 -4.70 -2.89 -18.75
C THR A 40 -4.16 -2.29 -17.46
N PRO A 41 -2.94 -1.71 -17.48
CA PRO A 41 -2.47 -0.88 -16.37
C PRO A 41 -3.44 0.28 -16.15
N THR A 42 -3.89 0.47 -14.92
CA THR A 42 -4.74 1.59 -14.50
C THR A 42 -4.06 2.32 -13.35
N TRP A 43 -3.84 3.61 -13.53
CA TRP A 43 -3.16 4.47 -12.58
C TRP A 43 -4.15 5.27 -11.76
N PHE A 44 -3.89 5.33 -10.46
CA PHE A 44 -4.69 6.05 -9.48
C PHE A 44 -3.84 7.11 -8.79
N ALA A 45 -4.45 8.27 -8.56
CA ALA A 45 -3.91 9.35 -7.74
C ALA A 45 -5.07 10.06 -7.00
N LEU A 46 -4.76 10.98 -6.10
CA LEU A 46 -5.80 11.78 -5.43
C LEU A 46 -6.48 12.76 -6.40
N ASP A 47 -5.72 13.31 -7.35
CA ASP A 47 -6.22 14.11 -8.47
C ASP A 47 -5.16 14.16 -9.59
N GLU A 48 -5.47 14.85 -10.70
CA GLU A 48 -4.60 15.02 -11.86
C GLU A 48 -3.24 15.69 -11.53
N SER A 49 -3.16 16.50 -10.48
CA SER A 49 -1.90 17.13 -10.02
C SER A 49 -0.99 16.17 -9.27
N ARG A 50 -1.45 14.94 -8.99
CA ARG A 50 -0.70 13.86 -8.31
C ARG A 50 -0.08 14.31 -6.98
N PRO A 51 -0.87 14.91 -6.06
CA PRO A 51 -0.34 15.33 -4.77
C PRO A 51 0.15 14.12 -3.97
N LEU A 52 1.18 14.34 -3.15
CA LEU A 52 1.75 13.28 -2.33
C LEU A 52 0.75 12.78 -1.29
N PHE A 53 0.69 11.47 -1.15
CA PHE A 53 0.03 10.75 -0.07
C PHE A 53 0.95 9.65 0.45
N ALA A 54 0.51 8.90 1.47
CA ALA A 54 1.26 7.76 1.96
C ALA A 54 0.38 6.51 2.06
N PHE A 55 0.93 5.33 1.81
CA PHE A 55 0.32 4.09 2.28
C PHE A 55 0.64 3.86 3.76
N ALA A 56 -0.30 3.25 4.48
CA ALA A 56 -0.08 2.80 5.87
C ALA A 56 0.89 1.61 5.89
N GLY A 57 2.18 1.94 5.92
CA GLY A 57 3.29 1.00 5.85
C GLY A 57 3.67 0.40 7.20
N MET A 58 4.26 -0.78 7.12
CA MET A 58 4.89 -1.49 8.22
C MET A 58 6.24 -2.02 7.78
N TRP A 59 7.21 -2.00 8.69
CA TRP A 59 8.56 -2.45 8.43
C TRP A 59 9.06 -3.42 9.51
N CYS A 60 10.04 -4.24 9.14
CA CYS A 60 10.74 -5.11 10.07
C CYS A 60 12.12 -5.52 9.56
N THR A 61 12.97 -5.92 10.49
CA THR A 61 14.20 -6.64 10.18
C THR A 61 13.89 -8.13 10.01
N TRP A 62 14.42 -8.72 8.95
CA TRP A 62 14.33 -10.14 8.66
C TRP A 62 15.73 -10.72 8.40
N ALA A 63 16.19 -11.59 9.29
CA ALA A 63 17.54 -12.15 9.27
C ALA A 63 17.56 -13.56 8.66
N ARG A 64 17.63 -13.64 7.32
CA ARG A 64 17.67 -14.89 6.53
C ARG A 64 18.16 -14.60 5.10
N THR A 65 18.34 -15.65 4.31
CA THR A 65 18.70 -15.56 2.89
C THR A 65 17.57 -15.00 2.03
N ARG A 66 17.82 -13.87 1.36
CA ARG A 66 16.96 -13.27 0.33
C ARG A 66 17.59 -13.46 -1.05
N GLY A 67 16.84 -13.30 -2.13
CA GLY A 67 17.37 -13.33 -3.49
C GLY A 67 16.90 -14.55 -4.27
N THR A 68 17.45 -14.71 -5.48
CA THR A 68 17.15 -15.89 -6.29
C THR A 68 17.99 -17.07 -5.84
N LYS A 69 17.63 -18.29 -6.25
CA LYS A 69 18.44 -19.47 -5.94
C LYS A 69 19.89 -19.36 -6.47
N GLY A 70 20.09 -18.62 -7.58
CA GLY A 70 21.40 -18.43 -8.20
C GLY A 70 22.23 -17.29 -7.60
N ASP A 71 21.61 -16.41 -6.80
CA ASP A 71 22.26 -15.28 -6.15
C ASP A 71 21.64 -15.04 -4.76
N PRO A 72 21.97 -15.91 -3.78
CA PRO A 72 21.47 -15.79 -2.42
C PRO A 72 22.24 -14.72 -1.64
N VAL A 73 21.50 -13.82 -1.01
CA VAL A 73 22.01 -12.78 -0.11
C VAL A 73 21.64 -13.13 1.32
N GLU A 74 22.60 -13.64 2.07
CA GLU A 74 22.46 -13.88 3.52
C GLU A 74 22.62 -12.59 4.33
N GLY A 75 22.06 -12.56 5.53
CA GLY A 75 22.19 -11.44 6.45
C GLY A 75 20.86 -10.86 6.92
N GLU A 76 20.93 -9.66 7.48
CA GLU A 76 19.77 -8.90 7.94
C GLU A 76 19.23 -8.00 6.83
N HIS A 77 17.92 -8.10 6.60
CA HIS A 77 17.22 -7.31 5.58
C HIS A 77 16.17 -6.45 6.25
N GLN A 78 16.20 -5.14 5.99
CA GLN A 78 15.08 -4.27 6.32
C GLN A 78 14.02 -4.40 5.22
N LEU A 79 12.86 -4.89 5.60
CA LEU A 79 11.73 -5.15 4.71
C LEU A 79 10.57 -4.25 5.11
N TYR A 80 9.77 -3.86 4.13
CA TYR A 80 8.51 -3.18 4.37
C TYR A 80 7.38 -3.79 3.55
N SER A 81 6.17 -3.47 3.99
CA SER A 81 4.89 -3.78 3.35
C SER A 81 3.91 -2.67 3.72
N PHE A 82 2.72 -2.65 3.14
CA PHE A 82 1.65 -1.76 3.58
C PHE A 82 0.36 -2.53 3.79
N LEU A 83 -0.52 -1.95 4.61
CA LEU A 83 -1.83 -2.51 4.89
C LEU A 83 -2.72 -2.43 3.66
N THR A 84 -3.68 -3.36 3.61
CA THR A 84 -4.81 -3.29 2.69
C THR A 84 -6.12 -3.36 3.44
N CYS A 85 -7.17 -2.89 2.79
CA CYS A 85 -8.55 -2.92 3.23
C CYS A 85 -9.46 -3.42 2.09
N GLU A 86 -10.76 -3.47 2.34
CA GLU A 86 -11.74 -3.71 1.28
C GLU A 86 -11.71 -2.56 0.26
N PRO A 87 -11.93 -2.84 -1.04
CA PRO A 87 -11.91 -1.79 -2.05
C PRO A 87 -13.15 -0.90 -1.99
N ASN A 88 -12.99 0.35 -2.40
CA ASN A 88 -14.06 1.32 -2.54
C ASN A 88 -14.74 1.21 -3.93
N ALA A 89 -15.76 2.04 -4.23
CA ALA A 89 -16.55 1.92 -5.45
C ALA A 89 -15.76 2.24 -6.74
N ILE A 90 -14.71 3.07 -6.65
CA ILE A 90 -13.85 3.41 -7.79
C ILE A 90 -12.82 2.32 -8.06
N PHE A 91 -12.21 1.78 -7.00
CA PHE A 91 -11.12 0.83 -7.10
C PHE A 91 -11.61 -0.62 -7.31
N GLY A 92 -12.74 -0.98 -6.69
CA GLY A 92 -13.31 -2.32 -6.70
C GLY A 92 -13.54 -2.91 -8.10
N PRO A 93 -14.09 -2.15 -9.08
CA PRO A 93 -14.24 -2.63 -10.45
C PRO A 93 -12.92 -2.99 -11.14
N ILE A 94 -11.81 -2.38 -10.71
CA ILE A 94 -10.47 -2.59 -11.29
C ILE A 94 -9.73 -3.73 -10.59
N HIS A 95 -9.77 -3.76 -9.26
CA HIS A 95 -9.15 -4.81 -8.45
C HIS A 95 -10.00 -5.15 -7.21
N PRO A 96 -10.91 -6.14 -7.31
CA PRO A 96 -11.96 -6.37 -6.30
C PRO A 96 -11.48 -7.03 -5.01
N LYS A 97 -10.22 -7.48 -4.94
CA LYS A 97 -9.74 -8.32 -3.83
C LYS A 97 -9.35 -7.53 -2.58
N ALA A 98 -8.74 -6.36 -2.78
CA ALA A 98 -8.22 -5.51 -1.71
C ALA A 98 -7.68 -4.21 -2.32
N MET A 99 -7.78 -3.12 -1.58
CA MET A 99 -7.17 -1.81 -1.90
C MET A 99 -6.10 -1.47 -0.85
N PRO A 100 -5.01 -0.76 -1.21
CA PRO A 100 -4.07 -0.22 -0.23
C PRO A 100 -4.75 0.73 0.75
N VAL A 101 -4.31 0.75 2.01
CA VAL A 101 -4.73 1.78 2.97
C VAL A 101 -3.97 3.07 2.66
N ILE A 102 -4.69 4.13 2.33
CA ILE A 102 -4.16 5.44 1.93
C ILE A 102 -4.36 6.44 3.07
N LEU A 103 -3.29 7.14 3.44
CA LEU A 103 -3.23 8.23 4.40
C LEU A 103 -3.05 9.53 3.61
N THR A 104 -3.99 10.46 3.79
CA THR A 104 -4.11 11.67 2.96
C THR A 104 -3.77 12.96 3.70
N THR A 105 -3.78 12.92 5.03
CA THR A 105 -3.54 14.10 5.88
C THR A 105 -2.33 13.89 6.79
N ALA A 106 -1.75 14.98 7.27
CA ALA A 106 -0.65 14.92 8.23
C ALA A 106 -1.11 14.28 9.55
N GLU A 107 -2.35 14.52 9.96
CA GLU A 107 -2.98 13.97 11.15
C GLU A 107 -3.14 12.45 11.05
N GLU A 108 -3.58 11.93 9.89
CA GLU A 108 -3.64 10.48 9.65
C GLU A 108 -2.24 9.84 9.67
N MET A 109 -1.24 10.51 9.12
CA MET A 109 0.16 10.03 9.14
C MET A 109 0.73 10.02 10.57
N ASP A 110 0.46 11.06 11.36
CA ASP A 110 0.91 11.15 12.76
C ASP A 110 0.21 10.10 13.64
N LEU A 111 -1.11 9.95 13.47
CA LEU A 111 -1.89 8.91 14.15
C LEU A 111 -1.36 7.52 13.80
N TRP A 112 -1.09 7.25 12.52
CA TRP A 112 -0.49 5.99 12.09
C TRP A 112 0.86 5.75 12.77
N MET A 113 1.72 6.77 12.83
CA MET A 113 3.09 6.63 13.33
C MET A 113 3.19 6.51 14.85
N ARG A 114 2.23 7.04 15.61
CA ARG A 114 2.39 7.22 17.06
C ARG A 114 1.37 6.49 17.91
N ALA A 115 0.15 6.30 17.41
CA ALA A 115 -0.96 5.85 18.24
C ALA A 115 -0.85 4.37 18.66
N GLU A 116 -1.58 3.98 19.69
CA GLU A 116 -1.72 2.56 20.00
C GLU A 116 -2.48 1.82 18.88
N TRP A 117 -2.27 0.51 18.76
CA TRP A 117 -2.89 -0.26 17.67
C TRP A 117 -4.43 -0.15 17.65
N SER A 118 -5.07 -0.02 18.81
CA SER A 118 -6.53 0.16 18.91
C SER A 118 -7.05 1.39 18.16
N GLU A 119 -6.25 2.45 18.10
CA GLU A 119 -6.59 3.69 17.40
C GLU A 119 -6.09 3.65 15.96
N ALA A 120 -4.84 3.24 15.74
CA ALA A 120 -4.26 3.16 14.39
C ALA A 120 -5.01 2.19 13.47
N ALA A 121 -5.61 1.11 14.01
CA ALA A 121 -6.42 0.17 13.25
C ALA A 121 -7.66 0.80 12.59
N THR A 122 -8.14 1.93 13.11
CA THR A 122 -9.27 2.66 12.51
C THR A 122 -8.94 3.26 11.15
N LEU A 123 -7.64 3.48 10.86
CA LEU A 123 -7.15 3.90 9.55
C LEU A 123 -7.16 2.77 8.52
N GLN A 124 -7.30 1.49 8.93
CA GLN A 124 -7.39 0.34 8.01
C GLN A 124 -8.79 0.25 7.37
N ARG A 125 -9.13 1.26 6.57
CA ARG A 125 -10.44 1.45 5.92
C ARG A 125 -10.25 1.89 4.45
N PRO A 126 -11.25 1.65 3.58
CA PRO A 126 -11.26 2.24 2.24
C PRO A 126 -11.23 3.77 2.32
N LEU A 127 -10.59 4.38 1.32
CA LEU A 127 -10.71 5.81 1.08
C LEU A 127 -12.12 6.12 0.56
N GLN A 128 -12.63 7.34 0.80
CA GLN A 128 -13.93 7.77 0.29
C GLN A 128 -13.96 7.69 -1.25
N ASP A 129 -15.13 7.39 -1.81
CA ASP A 129 -15.31 7.08 -3.23
C ASP A 129 -14.99 8.26 -4.17
N ASP A 130 -14.95 9.49 -3.66
CA ASP A 130 -14.73 10.73 -4.42
C ASP A 130 -13.28 11.25 -4.37
N VAL A 131 -12.43 10.65 -3.52
CA VAL A 131 -11.05 11.13 -3.30
C VAL A 131 -10.05 10.48 -4.24
N LEU A 132 -10.28 9.25 -4.70
CA LEU A 132 -9.36 8.55 -5.59
C LEU A 132 -9.84 8.64 -7.05
N GLN A 133 -8.95 9.03 -7.95
CA GLN A 133 -9.26 9.21 -9.37
C GLN A 133 -8.40 8.28 -10.24
N ILE A 134 -8.95 7.87 -11.39
CA ILE A 134 -8.19 7.20 -12.44
C ILE A 134 -7.55 8.29 -13.31
N VAL A 135 -6.23 8.43 -13.25
CA VAL A 135 -5.48 9.49 -13.96
C VAL A 135 -4.81 9.02 -15.25
N ALA A 136 -4.65 7.70 -15.44
CA ALA A 136 -4.18 7.13 -16.70
C ALA A 136 -4.58 5.65 -16.87
N LYS A 137 -4.69 5.20 -18.13
CA LYS A 137 -4.89 3.79 -18.49
C LYS A 137 -4.03 3.39 -19.67
N GLY A 138 -3.60 2.12 -19.71
CA GLY A 138 -2.89 1.52 -20.86
C GLY A 138 -1.37 1.63 -20.78
N GLU A 139 -0.84 2.72 -20.23
CA GLU A 139 0.61 2.94 -20.13
C GLU A 139 1.24 2.19 -18.95
N ARG A 140 2.41 1.58 -19.18
CA ARG A 140 3.14 0.83 -18.14
C ARG A 140 3.77 1.74 -17.07
N LYS A 141 3.91 3.03 -17.36
CA LYS A 141 4.50 4.03 -16.48
C LYS A 141 3.57 5.24 -16.43
N ASP A 142 3.42 5.81 -15.25
CA ASP A 142 2.93 7.18 -15.09
C ASP A 142 4.17 8.09 -15.10
N PRO A 143 4.40 8.89 -16.15
CA PRO A 143 5.51 9.82 -16.15
C PRO A 143 5.30 10.84 -15.02
N ALA A 144 6.32 11.06 -14.21
CA ALA A 144 6.35 12.22 -13.34
C ALA A 144 6.43 13.46 -14.23
N GLU A 145 5.51 14.41 -14.07
CA GLU A 145 5.75 15.79 -14.53
C GLU A 145 6.87 16.43 -13.71
#